data_AF-S2N763-F1
#
_entry.id   AF-S2N763-F1
#
_cell.length_a   1.000
_cell.length_b   1.000
_cell.length_c   1.000
_cell.angle_alpha   90.00
_cell.angle_beta   90.00
_cell.angle_gamma   90.00
#
_symmetry.space_group_name_H-M   'P 1'
#
loop_
_entity.id
_entity.type
_entity.pdbx_description
1 polymer ?
#
loop_
_entity_poly.entity_id
_entity_poly.type
_entity_poly.pdbx_seq_one_letter_code
_entity_poly.pdbx_strand_id
1 'polypeptide(L)'
;MTLNFIQVILVLIVSFLAGMEGILDEFHFHQPVIACTLIGLVTGNLAPCLILGGQLEMIALGWANIGAAVAPDAALASVASAIILVLGGQGTKGISSAIAIAVPLAVAGLLLTTLVRTLATAIVHFMDAAAEEGSFRKIDMWQWIAICMQGLRIAIPAGLILAVGAGPVRALLERMPDWLTAGLGIGGGMVVAVGYAMVINMMATREVWPFFALGFVLATVKEITLIGLGAIGISLALIYLALSKMGGGSSKGGSSNSGAGDPVGDIIDNY
;
A
#
# COMPACT_ATOMS: atom_id res chain seq x y z
N MET A 1 7.34 1.31 28.16
CA MET A 1 8.78 1.62 27.99
C MET A 1 8.93 3.13 27.85
N THR A 2 9.95 3.76 28.44
CA THR A 2 10.19 5.22 28.30
C THR A 2 11.10 5.46 27.10
N LEU A 3 10.58 6.14 26.08
CA LEU A 3 11.35 6.51 24.89
C LEU A 3 12.20 7.76 25.18
N ASN A 4 13.42 7.79 24.66
CA ASN A 4 14.28 8.96 24.75
C ASN A 4 13.76 10.07 23.82
N PHE A 5 14.02 11.34 24.15
CA PHE A 5 13.61 12.50 23.35
C PHE A 5 14.07 12.40 21.88
N ILE A 6 15.29 11.91 21.66
CA ILE A 6 15.86 11.68 20.33
C ILE A 6 15.05 10.61 19.57
N GLN A 7 14.62 9.54 20.24
CA GLN A 7 13.81 8.49 19.63
C GLN A 7 12.41 9.01 19.26
N VAL A 8 11.82 9.87 20.09
CA VAL A 8 10.52 10.50 19.78
C VAL A 8 10.61 11.33 18.51
N ILE A 9 11.65 12.16 18.37
CA ILE A 9 11.87 12.95 17.15
C ILE A 9 12.06 12.03 15.92
N LEU A 10 12.88 11.00 16.05
CA LEU A 10 13.13 10.07 14.95
C LEU A 10 11.87 9.29 14.54
N VAL A 11 11.03 8.88 15.50
CA VAL A 11 9.74 8.25 15.20
C VAL A 11 8.81 9.22 14.45
N LEU A 12 8.77 10.49 14.84
CA LEU A 12 7.99 11.51 14.12
C LEU A 12 8.48 11.72 12.69
N ILE A 13 9.81 11.75 12.48
CA ILE A 13 10.40 11.86 11.14
C ILE A 13 10.03 10.64 10.30
N VAL A 14 10.20 9.42 10.83
CA VAL A 14 9.80 8.19 10.14
C VAL A 14 8.31 8.19 9.81
N SER A 15 7.46 8.61 10.74
CA SER A 15 6.01 8.70 10.55
C SER A 15 5.64 9.73 9.47
N PHE A 16 6.37 10.85 9.41
CA PHE A 16 6.21 11.87 8.39
C PHE A 16 6.60 11.36 7.00
N LEU A 17 7.75 10.70 6.88
CA LEU A 17 8.18 10.09 5.61
C LEU A 17 7.18 9.02 5.15
N ALA A 18 6.74 8.13 6.05
CA ALA A 18 5.72 7.13 5.74
C ALA A 18 4.40 7.76 5.28
N GLY A 19 4.04 8.93 5.81
CA GLY A 19 2.86 9.68 5.38
C GLY A 19 2.98 10.40 4.03
N MET A 20 4.15 10.96 3.70
CA MET A 20 4.41 11.51 2.38
C MET A 20 4.30 10.42 1.31
N GLU A 21 4.89 9.27 1.60
CA GLU A 21 4.97 8.11 0.72
C GLU A 21 3.67 7.34 0.57
N GLY A 22 2.70 7.57 1.46
CA GLY A 22 1.35 7.02 1.29
C GLY A 22 0.64 7.55 0.05
N ILE A 23 1.14 8.65 -0.55
CA ILE A 23 0.58 9.26 -1.76
C ILE A 23 1.61 9.40 -2.88
N LEU A 24 2.90 9.56 -2.56
CA LEU A 24 3.96 9.52 -3.56
C LEU A 24 4.07 8.14 -4.23
N ASP A 25 3.91 7.07 -3.45
CA ASP A 25 3.91 5.69 -3.93
C ASP A 25 5.14 5.29 -4.76
N GLU A 26 6.31 5.88 -4.44
CA GLU A 26 7.56 5.64 -5.19
C GLU A 26 8.51 4.70 -4.46
N PHE A 27 8.77 4.95 -3.17
CA PHE A 27 9.71 4.17 -2.37
C PHE A 27 9.01 3.18 -1.42
N HIS A 28 7.67 3.17 -1.43
CA HIS A 28 6.82 2.29 -0.62
C HIS A 28 7.09 2.36 0.90
N PHE A 29 7.56 3.50 1.42
CA PHE A 29 7.75 3.64 2.89
C PHE A 29 6.45 3.52 3.69
N HIS A 30 5.31 3.67 3.02
CA HIS A 30 3.97 3.52 3.57
C HIS A 30 3.57 2.04 3.80
N GLN A 31 4.31 1.08 3.21
CA GLN A 31 4.03 -0.34 3.39
C GLN A 31 4.28 -0.78 4.83
N PRO A 32 3.38 -1.57 5.43
CA PRO A 32 3.51 -2.04 6.80
C PRO A 32 4.84 -2.69 7.15
N VAL A 33 5.47 -3.45 6.25
CA VAL A 33 6.81 -4.03 6.52
C VAL A 33 7.85 -2.93 6.77
N ILE A 34 7.91 -1.92 5.90
CA ILE A 34 8.94 -0.89 5.95
C ILE A 34 8.65 0.08 7.09
N ALA A 35 7.40 0.55 7.22
CA ALA A 35 7.00 1.46 8.30
C ALA A 35 7.24 0.87 9.70
N CYS A 36 6.83 -0.38 9.94
CA CYS A 36 7.03 -1.03 11.24
C CYS A 36 8.52 -1.26 11.53
N THR A 37 9.30 -1.67 10.53
CA THR A 37 10.73 -1.94 10.72
C THR A 37 11.53 -0.68 11.04
N LEU A 38 11.24 0.44 10.35
CA LEU A 38 11.89 1.72 10.63
C LEU A 38 11.58 2.21 12.04
N ILE A 39 10.33 2.07 12.50
CA ILE A 39 9.98 2.40 13.89
C ILE A 39 10.71 1.48 14.86
N GLY A 40 10.71 0.17 14.61
CA GLY A 40 11.45 -0.80 15.44
C GLY A 40 12.94 -0.52 15.51
N LEU A 41 13.55 -0.06 14.42
CA LEU A 41 14.96 0.34 14.37
C LEU A 41 15.23 1.54 15.28
N VAL A 42 14.41 2.58 15.18
CA VAL A 42 14.54 3.81 15.98
C VAL A 42 14.30 3.54 17.46
N THR A 43 13.33 2.69 17.79
CA THR A 43 12.97 2.39 19.18
C THR A 43 13.82 1.28 19.80
N GLY A 44 14.72 0.65 19.03
CA GLY A 44 15.56 -0.46 19.47
C GLY A 44 14.83 -1.80 19.64
N ASN A 45 13.64 -1.94 19.06
CA ASN A 45 12.80 -3.15 19.16
C ASN A 45 12.50 -3.73 17.77
N LEU A 46 13.57 -4.07 17.04
CA LEU A 46 13.51 -4.44 15.63
C LEU A 46 12.74 -5.73 15.38
N ALA A 47 13.07 -6.81 16.10
CA ALA A 47 12.49 -8.14 15.84
C ALA A 47 10.95 -8.19 15.97
N PRO A 48 10.32 -7.72 17.06
CA PRO A 48 8.86 -7.78 17.15
C PRO A 48 8.17 -6.80 16.19
N CYS A 49 8.78 -5.66 15.86
CA CYS A 49 8.22 -4.74 14.87
C CYS A 49 8.32 -5.29 13.44
N LEU A 50 9.39 -6.02 13.11
CA LEU A 50 9.53 -6.71 11.82
C LEU A 50 8.46 -7.80 11.66
N ILE A 51 8.22 -8.59 12.72
CA ILE A 51 7.18 -9.63 12.71
C ILE A 51 5.79 -9.00 12.58
N LEU A 52 5.53 -7.92 13.33
CA LEU A 52 4.27 -7.15 13.21
C LEU A 52 4.08 -6.64 11.78
N GLY A 53 5.12 -6.02 11.19
CA GLY A 53 5.08 -5.51 9.82
C GLY A 53 4.77 -6.58 8.80
N GLY A 54 5.42 -7.75 8.89
CA GLY A 54 5.14 -8.88 8.00
C GLY A 54 3.70 -9.40 8.11
N GLN A 55 3.12 -9.42 9.31
CA GLN A 55 1.73 -9.84 9.51
C GLN A 55 0.74 -8.80 9.00
N LEU A 56 1.00 -7.51 9.24
CA LEU A 56 0.17 -6.42 8.72
C LEU A 56 0.24 -6.32 7.20
N GLU A 57 1.39 -6.63 6.59
CA GLU A 57 1.54 -6.67 5.13
C GLU A 57 0.59 -7.69 4.52
N MET A 58 0.52 -8.90 5.09
CA MET A 58 -0.39 -9.94 4.60
C MET A 58 -1.87 -9.50 4.64
N ILE A 59 -2.23 -8.60 5.54
CA ILE A 59 -3.57 -8.00 5.61
C ILE A 59 -3.71 -6.88 4.58
N ALA A 60 -2.66 -6.09 4.37
CA ALA A 60 -2.62 -4.95 3.46
C ALA A 60 -2.37 -5.32 1.98
N LEU A 61 -2.01 -6.57 1.65
CA LEU A 61 -1.68 -7.00 0.28
C LEU A 61 -2.78 -6.77 -0.76
N GLY A 62 -4.04 -6.57 -0.37
CA GLY A 62 -5.10 -6.14 -1.30
C GLY A 62 -5.58 -4.70 -1.10
N TRP A 63 -4.99 -3.93 -0.18
CA TRP A 63 -5.25 -2.51 -0.07
C TRP A 63 -4.52 -1.77 -1.18
N ALA A 64 -5.11 -1.80 -2.38
CA ALA A 64 -4.66 -1.03 -3.52
C ALA A 64 -5.56 0.21 -3.69
N ASN A 65 -4.95 1.38 -3.85
CA ASN A 65 -5.67 2.59 -4.22
C ASN A 65 -5.94 2.54 -5.72
N ILE A 66 -7.20 2.42 -6.12
CA ILE A 66 -7.57 2.39 -7.53
C ILE A 66 -8.45 3.59 -7.83
N GLY A 67 -7.94 4.50 -8.66
CA GLY A 67 -8.66 5.69 -9.08
C GLY A 67 -9.05 6.52 -7.86
N ALA A 68 -10.35 6.81 -7.72
CA ALA A 68 -10.88 7.55 -6.58
C ALA A 68 -11.19 6.65 -5.36
N ALA A 69 -11.17 5.32 -5.51
CA ALA A 69 -11.41 4.39 -4.41
C ALA A 69 -10.12 4.25 -3.59
N VAL A 70 -10.13 4.85 -2.40
CA VAL A 70 -9.00 4.82 -1.47
C VAL A 70 -9.19 3.65 -0.51
N ALA A 71 -8.20 2.77 -0.46
CA ALA A 71 -8.18 1.65 0.47
C ALA A 71 -7.93 2.16 1.92
N PRO A 72 -8.20 1.33 2.96
CA PRO A 72 -7.86 1.68 4.33
C PRO A 72 -6.37 2.09 4.47
N ASP A 73 -6.07 3.06 5.33
CA ASP A 73 -4.71 3.61 5.41
C ASP A 73 -3.75 2.66 6.16
N ALA A 74 -2.97 1.91 5.38
CA ALA A 74 -1.94 1.00 5.86
C ALA A 74 -0.80 1.71 6.62
N ALA A 75 -0.46 2.93 6.22
CA ALA A 75 0.67 3.66 6.76
C ALA A 75 0.38 4.13 8.19
N LEU A 76 -0.79 4.74 8.41
CA LEU A 76 -1.18 5.16 9.75
C LEU A 76 -1.39 3.94 10.67
N ALA A 77 -2.01 2.88 10.17
CA ALA A 77 -2.23 1.66 10.93
C ALA A 77 -0.92 1.00 11.38
N SER A 78 0.04 0.86 10.47
CA SER A 78 1.35 0.24 10.74
C SER A 78 2.19 1.08 11.70
N VAL A 79 2.29 2.40 11.47
CA VAL A 79 3.04 3.33 12.32
C VAL A 79 2.49 3.32 13.75
N ALA A 80 1.18 3.50 13.89
CA ALA A 80 0.55 3.55 15.19
C ALA A 80 0.60 2.20 15.93
N SER A 81 0.41 1.08 15.22
CA SER A 81 0.50 -0.26 15.83
C SER A 81 1.92 -0.59 16.30
N ALA A 82 2.94 -0.20 15.55
CA ALA A 82 4.34 -0.35 15.94
C ALA A 82 4.66 0.49 17.19
N ILE A 83 4.20 1.74 17.24
CA ILE A 83 4.39 2.60 18.42
C ILE A 83 3.70 2.01 19.65
N ILE A 84 2.46 1.54 19.52
CA ILE A 84 1.70 0.92 20.63
C ILE A 84 2.39 -0.35 21.13
N LEU A 85 2.90 -1.19 20.21
CA LEU A 85 3.64 -2.40 20.55
C LEU A 85 4.90 -2.08 21.37
N VAL A 86 5.66 -1.07 20.95
CA VAL A 86 6.87 -0.62 21.64
C VAL A 86 6.54 -0.03 23.02
N LEU A 87 5.54 0.84 23.10
CA LEU A 87 5.12 1.46 24.36
C LEU A 87 4.61 0.42 25.37
N GLY A 88 3.88 -0.59 24.89
CA GLY A 88 3.36 -1.71 25.67
C GLY A 88 4.45 -2.60 26.27
N GLY A 89 5.66 -2.62 25.69
CA GLY A 89 6.82 -3.32 26.27
C GLY A 89 6.69 -4.85 26.35
N GLN A 90 5.70 -5.44 25.69
CA GLN A 90 5.44 -6.89 25.72
C GLN A 90 6.22 -7.68 24.66
N GLY A 91 7.04 -7.01 23.86
CA GLY A 91 7.82 -7.63 22.79
C GLY A 91 6.91 -8.43 21.84
N THR A 92 7.28 -9.68 21.55
CA THR A 92 6.51 -10.55 20.64
C THR A 92 5.13 -10.94 21.16
N LYS A 93 4.89 -10.88 22.49
CA LYS A 93 3.58 -11.24 23.08
C LYS A 93 2.52 -10.16 22.84
N GLY A 94 2.93 -8.93 22.56
CA GLY A 94 2.03 -7.81 22.29
C GLY A 94 1.55 -7.71 20.84
N ILE A 95 2.08 -8.53 19.93
CA ILE A 95 1.82 -8.42 18.49
C ILE A 95 0.34 -8.61 18.17
N SER A 96 -0.31 -9.62 18.77
CA SER A 96 -1.75 -9.87 18.59
C SER A 96 -2.60 -8.67 19.03
N SER A 97 -2.24 -8.04 20.15
CA SER A 97 -2.91 -6.84 20.63
C SER A 97 -2.67 -5.64 19.72
N ALA A 98 -1.48 -5.50 19.13
CA ALA A 98 -1.18 -4.42 18.19
C ALA A 98 -1.96 -4.58 16.87
N ILE A 99 -2.05 -5.81 16.35
CA ILE A 99 -2.84 -6.12 15.14
C ILE A 99 -4.32 -5.87 15.36
N ALA A 100 -4.86 -6.21 16.54
CA ALA A 100 -6.26 -5.97 16.86
C ALA A 100 -6.64 -4.48 16.78
N ILE A 101 -5.69 -3.60 17.09
CA ILE A 101 -5.88 -2.14 17.08
C ILE A 101 -5.58 -1.55 15.68
N ALA A 102 -4.83 -2.26 14.84
CA ALA A 102 -4.43 -1.82 13.51
C ALA A 102 -5.63 -1.56 12.58
N VAL A 103 -6.64 -2.43 12.59
CA VAL A 103 -7.81 -2.30 11.69
C VAL A 103 -8.63 -1.04 12.02
N PRO A 104 -9.06 -0.79 13.28
CA PRO A 104 -9.73 0.46 13.63
C PRO A 104 -8.90 1.72 13.30
N LEU A 105 -7.57 1.65 13.45
CA LEU A 105 -6.68 2.75 13.12
C LEU A 105 -6.57 2.97 11.60
N ALA A 106 -6.51 1.91 10.79
CA ALA A 106 -6.52 2.02 9.33
C ALA A 106 -7.76 2.74 8.81
N VAL A 107 -8.90 2.45 9.45
CA VAL A 107 -10.20 3.06 9.18
C VAL A 107 -10.23 4.54 9.59
N ALA A 108 -9.78 4.87 10.80
CA ALA A 108 -9.65 6.25 11.25
C ALA A 108 -8.68 7.04 10.35
N GLY A 109 -7.61 6.39 9.93
CA GLY A 109 -6.68 6.88 8.92
C GLY A 109 -7.41 7.22 7.64
N LEU A 110 -8.14 6.29 7.04
CA LEU A 110 -8.89 6.55 5.79
C LEU A 110 -9.73 7.84 5.86
N LEU A 111 -10.49 8.04 6.94
CA LEU A 111 -11.27 9.27 7.15
C LEU A 111 -10.39 10.52 7.16
N LEU A 112 -9.27 10.45 7.88
CA LEU A 112 -8.29 11.53 7.90
C LEU A 112 -7.69 11.77 6.50
N THR A 113 -7.51 10.72 5.67
CA THR A 113 -7.03 10.85 4.28
C THR A 113 -8.02 11.61 3.45
N THR A 114 -9.29 11.26 3.57
CA THR A 114 -10.36 11.90 2.82
C THR A 114 -10.42 13.38 3.14
N LEU A 115 -10.41 13.75 4.43
CA LEU A 115 -10.42 15.15 4.86
C LEU A 115 -9.23 15.94 4.33
N VAL A 116 -8.03 15.38 4.46
CA VAL A 116 -6.80 16.04 4.03
C VAL A 116 -6.73 16.15 2.50
N ARG A 117 -7.23 15.16 1.76
CA ARG A 117 -7.40 15.25 0.30
C ARG A 117 -8.43 16.31 -0.10
N THR A 118 -9.52 16.47 0.66
CA THR A 118 -10.47 17.57 0.43
C THR A 118 -9.79 18.93 0.64
N LEU A 119 -8.98 19.08 1.69
CA LEU A 119 -8.22 20.32 1.94
C LEU A 119 -7.19 20.60 0.84
N ALA A 120 -6.57 19.57 0.27
CA ALA A 120 -5.62 19.72 -0.83
C ALA A 120 -6.25 20.38 -2.07
N THR A 121 -7.57 20.30 -2.26
CA THR A 121 -8.25 21.02 -3.35
C THR A 121 -8.09 22.53 -3.24
N ALA A 122 -8.02 23.09 -2.02
CA ALA A 122 -7.77 24.52 -1.83
C ALA A 122 -6.35 24.90 -2.28
N ILE A 123 -5.36 24.02 -2.10
CA ILE A 123 -3.99 24.24 -2.57
C ILE A 123 -3.95 24.29 -4.10
N VAL A 124 -4.72 23.43 -4.77
CA VAL A 124 -4.81 23.45 -6.24
C VAL A 124 -5.31 24.80 -6.77
N HIS A 125 -6.32 25.42 -6.13
CA HIS A 125 -6.78 26.76 -6.53
C HIS A 125 -5.69 27.83 -6.37
N PHE A 126 -4.81 27.71 -5.37
CA PHE A 126 -3.64 28.58 -5.24
C PHE A 126 -2.58 28.31 -6.30
N MET A 127 -2.43 27.06 -6.74
CA MET A 127 -1.54 26.69 -7.84
C MET A 127 -2.05 27.22 -9.18
N ASP A 128 -3.37 27.22 -9.41
CA ASP A 128 -3.99 27.81 -10.60
C ASP A 128 -3.71 29.32 -10.68
N ALA A 129 -3.90 30.05 -9.57
CA ALA A 129 -3.56 31.47 -9.50
C ALA A 129 -2.04 31.74 -9.74
N ALA A 130 -1.18 30.87 -9.22
CA ALA A 130 0.27 30.97 -9.47
C ALA A 130 0.66 30.64 -10.92
N ALA A 131 -0.12 29.80 -11.60
CA ALA A 131 0.06 29.46 -13.01
C ALA A 131 -0.39 30.62 -13.93
N GLU A 132 -1.46 31.33 -13.60
CA GLU A 132 -1.86 32.55 -14.32
C GLU A 132 -0.78 33.64 -14.27
N GLU A 133 -0.05 33.73 -13.15
CA GLU A 133 1.10 34.62 -13.00
C GLU A 133 2.39 34.11 -13.70
N GLY A 134 2.38 32.89 -14.24
CA GLY A 134 3.52 32.27 -14.92
C GLY A 134 4.70 31.90 -14.00
N SER A 135 4.47 31.75 -12.69
CA SER A 135 5.54 31.53 -11.71
C SER A 135 5.71 30.06 -11.33
N PHE A 136 6.59 29.33 -12.03
CA PHE A 136 6.92 27.93 -11.73
C PHE A 136 7.39 27.73 -10.27
N ARG A 137 8.14 28.67 -9.72
CA ARG A 137 8.66 28.58 -8.34
C ARG A 137 7.55 28.57 -7.28
N LYS A 138 6.45 29.29 -7.53
CA LYS A 138 5.28 29.28 -6.63
C LYS A 138 4.54 27.96 -6.71
N ILE A 139 4.39 27.40 -7.90
CA ILE A 139 3.76 26.09 -8.13
C ILE A 139 4.56 24.99 -7.40
N ASP A 140 5.89 24.96 -7.57
CA ASP A 140 6.75 23.99 -6.89
C ASP A 140 6.65 24.09 -5.36
N MET A 141 6.61 25.32 -4.82
CA MET A 141 6.47 25.53 -3.39
C MET A 141 5.13 25.00 -2.87
N TRP A 142 4.03 25.24 -3.58
CA TRP A 142 2.71 24.72 -3.21
C TRP A 142 2.61 23.20 -3.31
N GLN A 143 3.28 22.61 -4.31
CA GLN A 143 3.40 21.16 -4.43
C GLN A 143 4.10 20.55 -3.20
N TRP A 144 5.22 21.12 -2.76
CA TRP A 144 5.90 20.69 -1.54
C TRP A 144 5.04 20.86 -0.29
N ILE A 145 4.28 21.95 -0.19
CA ILE A 145 3.35 22.18 0.93
C ILE A 145 2.26 21.11 0.96
N ALA A 146 1.69 20.74 -0.20
CA ALA A 146 0.68 19.70 -0.30
C ALA A 146 1.20 18.32 0.12
N ILE A 147 2.42 17.97 -0.27
CA ILE A 147 3.05 16.70 0.14
C ILE A 147 3.37 16.72 1.65
N CYS A 148 3.88 17.84 2.18
CA CYS A 148 4.15 17.98 3.61
C CYS A 148 2.86 17.89 4.46
N MET A 149 1.75 18.44 4.00
CA MET A 149 0.44 18.28 4.66
C MET A 149 0.07 16.79 4.81
N GLN A 150 0.43 15.99 3.82
CA GLN A 150 0.11 14.57 3.75
C GLN A 150 1.03 13.73 4.64
N GLY A 151 2.30 14.11 4.76
CA GLY A 151 3.18 13.56 5.80
C GLY A 151 2.69 13.90 7.21
N LEU A 152 2.25 15.15 7.41
CA LEU A 152 1.81 15.65 8.70
C LEU A 152 0.56 14.94 9.22
N ARG A 153 -0.32 14.52 8.31
CA ARG A 153 -1.49 13.69 8.58
C ARG A 153 -1.17 12.41 9.35
N ILE A 154 -0.01 11.79 9.15
CA ILE A 154 0.39 10.57 9.88
C ILE A 154 1.28 10.92 11.07
N ALA A 155 2.15 11.93 10.93
CA ALA A 155 3.04 12.36 11.99
C ALA A 155 2.31 12.95 13.21
N ILE A 156 1.23 13.71 13.02
CA ILE A 156 0.45 14.28 14.14
C ILE A 156 -0.19 13.18 15.00
N PRO A 157 -0.97 12.24 14.44
CA PRO A 157 -1.49 11.11 15.21
C PRO A 157 -0.41 10.28 15.88
N ALA A 158 0.71 10.00 15.19
CA ALA A 158 1.84 9.28 15.78
C ALA A 158 2.41 10.03 17.01
N GLY A 159 2.57 11.36 16.91
CA GLY A 159 2.99 12.21 18.03
C GLY A 159 2.02 12.21 19.20
N LEU A 160 0.70 12.26 18.91
CA LEU A 160 -0.33 12.16 19.94
C LEU A 160 -0.28 10.81 20.67
N ILE A 161 -0.07 9.70 19.93
CA ILE A 161 0.06 8.37 20.54
C ILE A 161 1.30 8.29 21.43
N LEU A 162 2.42 8.90 21.01
CA LEU A 162 3.64 8.97 21.82
C LEU A 162 3.47 9.82 23.09
N ALA A 163 2.70 10.91 23.03
CA ALA A 163 2.48 11.83 24.15
C ALA A 163 1.44 11.31 25.16
N VAL A 164 0.35 10.71 24.67
CA VAL A 164 -0.77 10.22 25.48
C VAL A 164 -0.50 8.81 26.03
N GLY A 165 0.34 8.03 25.34
CA GLY A 165 0.63 6.65 25.67
C GLY A 165 -0.44 5.68 25.17
N ALA A 166 -0.12 4.38 25.21
CA ALA A 166 -0.97 3.32 24.66
C ALA A 166 -2.33 3.16 25.36
N GLY A 167 -2.43 3.50 26.65
CA GLY A 167 -3.63 3.25 27.47
C GLY A 167 -4.85 4.08 27.04
N PRO A 168 -4.78 5.42 27.02
CA PRO A 168 -5.92 6.25 26.64
C PRO A 168 -6.30 6.11 25.17
N VAL A 169 -5.32 5.85 24.29
CA VAL A 169 -5.58 5.55 22.87
C VAL A 169 -6.39 4.27 22.75
N ARG A 170 -6.00 3.21 23.47
CA ARG A 170 -6.76 1.95 23.49
C ARG A 170 -8.18 2.14 24.03
N ALA A 171 -8.35 2.89 25.12
CA ALA A 171 -9.67 3.16 25.70
C ALA A 171 -10.56 4.02 24.77
N LEU A 172 -9.98 4.93 23.99
CA LEU A 172 -10.71 5.70 22.99
C LEU A 172 -11.14 4.82 21.81
N LEU A 173 -10.27 3.92 21.36
CA LEU A 173 -10.57 2.99 20.27
C LEU A 173 -11.61 1.94 20.69
N GLU A 174 -11.56 1.46 21.94
CA GLU A 174 -12.56 0.56 22.53
C GLU A 174 -13.94 1.23 22.74
N ARG A 175 -14.02 2.56 22.69
CA ARG A 175 -15.29 3.31 22.73
C ARG A 175 -15.89 3.55 21.34
N MET A 176 -15.20 3.18 20.26
CA MET A 176 -15.80 3.26 18.95
C MET A 176 -16.92 2.22 18.80
N PRO A 177 -18.07 2.58 18.20
CA PRO A 177 -19.18 1.65 18.05
C PRO A 177 -18.79 0.44 17.20
N ASP A 178 -19.15 -0.76 17.65
CA ASP A 178 -18.85 -2.02 16.94
C ASP A 178 -19.38 -2.03 15.51
N TRP A 179 -20.55 -1.42 15.26
CA TRP A 179 -21.13 -1.35 13.92
C TRP A 179 -20.26 -0.54 12.93
N LEU A 180 -19.51 0.45 13.42
CA LEU A 180 -18.65 1.29 12.59
C LEU A 180 -17.33 0.60 12.30
N THR A 181 -16.67 0.05 13.32
CA THR A 181 -15.40 -0.68 13.16
C THR A 181 -15.59 -1.96 12.37
N ALA A 182 -16.67 -2.71 12.62
CA ALA A 182 -17.01 -3.90 11.84
C ALA A 182 -17.43 -3.53 10.41
N GLY A 183 -18.25 -2.49 10.23
CA GLY A 183 -18.69 -2.04 8.90
C GLY A 183 -17.53 -1.60 8.00
N LEU A 184 -16.63 -0.78 8.52
CA LEU A 184 -15.43 -0.34 7.79
C LEU A 184 -14.37 -1.43 7.68
N GLY A 185 -14.26 -2.35 8.65
CA GLY A 185 -13.37 -3.51 8.57
C GLY A 185 -13.81 -4.51 7.49
N ILE A 186 -15.10 -4.85 7.44
CA ILE A 186 -15.69 -5.71 6.41
C ILE A 186 -15.61 -5.01 5.05
N GLY A 187 -15.98 -3.73 4.97
CA GLY A 187 -15.87 -2.94 3.74
C GLY A 187 -14.44 -2.87 3.22
N GLY A 188 -13.46 -2.61 4.09
CA GLY A 188 -12.05 -2.60 3.75
C GLY A 188 -11.53 -3.96 3.30
N GLY A 189 -11.97 -5.06 3.94
CA GLY A 189 -11.68 -6.42 3.51
C GLY A 189 -12.30 -6.80 2.16
N MET A 190 -13.48 -6.25 1.82
CA MET A 190 -14.07 -6.43 0.50
C MET A 190 -13.30 -5.66 -0.59
N VAL A 191 -12.74 -4.48 -0.27
CA VAL A 191 -11.87 -3.73 -1.19
C VAL A 191 -10.61 -4.54 -1.54
N VAL A 192 -10.08 -5.37 -0.62
CA VAL A 192 -8.96 -6.30 -0.88
C VAL A 192 -9.28 -7.28 -2.01
N ALA A 193 -10.45 -7.92 -1.94
CA ALA A 193 -10.89 -8.86 -2.97
C ALA A 193 -11.09 -8.16 -4.32
N VAL A 194 -11.61 -6.94 -4.32
CA VAL A 194 -11.73 -6.10 -5.52
C VAL A 194 -10.36 -5.74 -6.08
N GLY A 195 -9.38 -5.44 -5.22
CA GLY A 195 -7.99 -5.18 -5.62
C GLY A 195 -7.37 -6.36 -6.37
N TYR A 196 -7.45 -7.57 -5.80
CA TYR A 196 -7.01 -8.78 -6.50
C TYR A 196 -7.76 -9.00 -7.81
N ALA A 197 -9.08 -8.85 -7.82
CA ALA A 197 -9.88 -8.98 -9.02
C ALA A 197 -9.48 -7.96 -10.10
N MET A 198 -9.10 -6.74 -9.72
CA MET A 198 -8.68 -5.72 -10.66
C MET A 198 -7.30 -5.97 -11.26
N VAL A 199 -6.34 -6.41 -10.45
CA VAL A 199 -5.02 -6.85 -10.95
C VAL A 199 -5.19 -8.01 -11.91
N ILE A 200 -6.01 -9.00 -11.53
CA ILE A 200 -6.35 -10.12 -12.43
C ILE A 200 -7.00 -9.57 -13.70
N ASN A 201 -7.97 -8.66 -13.61
CA ASN A 201 -8.65 -8.11 -14.78
C ASN A 201 -7.72 -7.30 -15.70
N MET A 202 -6.76 -6.57 -15.16
CA MET A 202 -5.73 -5.87 -15.94
C MET A 202 -4.80 -6.83 -16.68
N MET A 203 -4.52 -8.00 -16.10
CA MET A 203 -3.67 -9.03 -16.71
C MET A 203 -4.47 -10.08 -17.50
N ALA A 204 -5.79 -10.15 -17.36
CA ALA A 204 -6.61 -11.24 -17.85
C ALA A 204 -6.80 -11.18 -19.37
N THR A 205 -5.97 -11.92 -20.09
CA THR A 205 -6.26 -12.32 -21.47
C THR A 205 -6.68 -13.79 -21.50
N ARG A 206 -7.34 -14.21 -22.60
CA ARG A 206 -7.74 -15.61 -22.79
C ARG A 206 -6.54 -16.57 -22.75
N GLU A 207 -5.34 -16.08 -23.07
CA GLU A 207 -4.10 -16.86 -23.13
C GLU A 207 -3.48 -17.10 -21.75
N VAL A 208 -3.60 -16.17 -20.80
CA VAL A 208 -3.00 -16.30 -19.46
C VAL A 208 -3.92 -16.95 -18.42
N TRP A 209 -5.21 -17.15 -18.72
CA TRP A 209 -6.16 -17.83 -17.83
C TRP A 209 -5.73 -19.25 -17.40
N PRO A 210 -5.18 -20.10 -18.28
CA PRO A 210 -4.63 -21.39 -17.88
C PRO A 210 -3.46 -21.29 -16.89
N PHE A 211 -2.59 -20.28 -17.03
CA PHE A 211 -1.49 -20.05 -16.10
C PHE A 211 -2.00 -19.62 -14.72
N PHE A 212 -3.07 -18.82 -14.67
CA PHE A 212 -3.74 -18.46 -13.42
C PHE A 212 -4.30 -19.70 -12.70
N ALA A 213 -5.02 -20.58 -13.41
CA ALA A 213 -5.55 -21.82 -12.84
C ALA A 213 -4.44 -22.75 -12.32
N LEU A 214 -3.33 -22.86 -13.05
CA LEU A 214 -2.16 -23.64 -12.64
C LEU A 214 -1.52 -23.08 -11.37
N GLY A 215 -1.32 -21.76 -11.32
CA GLY A 215 -0.83 -21.07 -10.12
C GLY A 215 -1.75 -21.24 -8.91
N PHE A 216 -3.07 -21.21 -9.12
CA PHE A 216 -4.07 -21.43 -8.07
C PHE A 216 -3.98 -22.84 -7.46
N VAL A 217 -3.81 -23.87 -8.28
CA VAL A 217 -3.62 -25.25 -7.79
C VAL A 217 -2.29 -25.40 -7.06
N LEU A 218 -1.20 -24.87 -7.63
CA LEU A 218 0.13 -24.92 -7.00
C LEU A 218 0.17 -24.18 -5.66
N ALA A 219 -0.59 -23.10 -5.50
CA ALA A 219 -0.68 -22.36 -4.24
C ALA A 219 -1.28 -23.18 -3.08
N THR A 220 -1.99 -24.28 -3.36
CA THR A 220 -2.49 -25.19 -2.30
C THR A 220 -1.38 -26.03 -1.67
N VAL A 221 -0.22 -26.14 -2.32
CA VAL A 221 0.94 -26.90 -1.83
C VAL A 221 1.74 -26.04 -0.86
N LYS A 222 1.53 -26.27 0.44
CA LYS A 222 2.13 -25.47 1.53
C LYS A 222 3.66 -25.52 1.59
N GLU A 223 4.29 -26.48 0.92
CA GLU A 223 5.75 -26.65 0.88
C GLU A 223 6.43 -25.69 -0.08
N ILE A 224 5.68 -25.14 -1.05
CA ILE A 224 6.20 -24.19 -2.03
C ILE A 224 6.12 -22.78 -1.42
N THR A 225 7.26 -22.15 -1.23
CA THR A 225 7.33 -20.77 -0.75
C THR A 225 6.83 -19.78 -1.82
N LEU A 226 6.45 -18.56 -1.42
CA LEU A 226 6.08 -17.50 -2.37
C LEU A 226 7.20 -17.22 -3.39
N ILE A 227 8.47 -17.33 -2.96
CA ILE A 227 9.64 -17.22 -3.85
C ILE A 227 9.67 -18.38 -4.85
N GLY A 228 9.38 -19.61 -4.41
CA GLY A 228 9.27 -20.79 -5.27
C GLY A 228 8.16 -20.64 -6.32
N LEU A 229 6.96 -20.20 -5.92
CA LEU A 229 5.86 -19.92 -6.84
C LEU A 229 6.23 -18.82 -7.85
N GLY A 230 6.89 -17.74 -7.39
CA GLY A 230 7.39 -16.68 -8.27
C GLY A 230 8.42 -17.17 -9.28
N ALA A 231 9.38 -18.00 -8.85
CA ALA A 231 10.38 -18.59 -9.74
C ALA A 231 9.75 -19.51 -10.79
N ILE A 232 8.75 -20.33 -10.40
CA ILE A 232 7.98 -21.17 -11.33
C ILE A 232 7.22 -20.29 -12.33
N GLY A 233 6.57 -19.22 -11.86
CA GLY A 233 5.84 -18.26 -12.70
C GLY A 233 6.73 -17.59 -13.74
N ILE A 234 7.89 -17.07 -13.33
CA ILE A 234 8.90 -16.49 -14.24
C ILE A 234 9.39 -17.53 -15.24
N SER A 235 9.69 -18.75 -14.78
CA SER A 235 10.15 -19.82 -15.67
C SER A 235 9.12 -20.15 -16.74
N LEU A 236 7.84 -20.29 -16.36
CA LEU A 236 6.74 -20.53 -17.28
C LEU A 236 6.54 -19.37 -18.26
N ALA A 237 6.66 -18.12 -17.80
CA ALA A 237 6.56 -16.94 -18.65
C ALA A 237 7.68 -16.89 -19.70
N LEU A 238 8.93 -17.16 -19.30
CA LEU A 238 10.07 -17.21 -20.22
C LEU A 238 9.93 -18.35 -21.24
N ILE A 239 9.46 -19.52 -20.82
CA ILE A 239 9.18 -20.65 -21.71
C ILE A 239 8.09 -20.28 -22.72
N TYR A 240 6.99 -19.67 -22.26
CA TYR A 240 5.90 -19.23 -23.13
C TYR A 240 6.37 -18.20 -24.17
N LEU A 241 7.15 -17.20 -23.76
CA LEU A 241 7.72 -16.20 -24.66
C LEU A 241 8.71 -16.80 -25.68
N ALA A 242 9.51 -17.78 -25.27
CA ALA A 242 10.44 -18.46 -26.16
C ALA A 242 9.70 -19.31 -27.22
N LEU A 243 8.65 -20.03 -26.81
CA LEU A 243 7.82 -20.86 -27.69
C LEU A 243 6.95 -20.01 -28.62
N SER A 244 6.35 -18.92 -28.14
CA SER A 244 5.51 -18.04 -28.97
C SER A 244 6.35 -17.37 -30.06
N LYS A 245 7.58 -16.93 -29.75
CA LYS A 245 8.51 -16.35 -30.71
C LYS A 245 9.01 -17.38 -31.75
N MET A 246 9.15 -18.65 -31.34
CA MET A 246 9.55 -19.74 -32.24
C MET A 246 8.39 -20.17 -33.17
N GLY A 247 7.14 -20.08 -32.70
CA GLY A 247 5.94 -20.32 -33.51
C GLY A 247 5.65 -19.23 -34.56
N GLY A 248 6.07 -17.98 -34.33
CA GLY A 248 5.93 -16.87 -35.29
C GLY A 248 7.02 -16.82 -36.38
N GLY A 249 8.09 -17.61 -36.25
CA GLY A 249 9.26 -17.56 -37.15
C GLY A 249 9.27 -18.59 -38.27
N SER A 250 8.20 -19.36 -38.48
CA SER A 250 8.17 -20.48 -39.44
C SER A 250 6.87 -20.54 -40.26
N SER A 251 6.47 -19.42 -40.89
CA SER A 251 5.50 -19.47 -41.99
C SER A 251 5.83 -18.46 -43.08
N LYS A 252 6.87 -18.74 -43.85
CA LYS A 252 7.05 -18.16 -45.18
C LYS A 252 6.19 -18.98 -46.16
N GLY A 253 5.00 -18.48 -46.47
CA GLY A 253 4.18 -18.94 -47.60
C GLY A 253 2.75 -19.32 -47.25
N GLY A 254 1.78 -18.48 -47.64
CA GLY A 254 0.37 -18.87 -47.71
C GLY A 254 -0.61 -17.74 -47.40
N SER A 255 -1.07 -17.06 -48.44
CA SER A 255 -2.23 -16.17 -48.42
C SER A 255 -3.46 -16.84 -47.79
N SER A 256 -4.09 -16.23 -46.78
CA SER A 256 -5.56 -16.05 -46.68
C SER A 256 -6.00 -15.43 -45.34
N ASN A 257 -6.36 -14.16 -45.44
CA ASN A 257 -7.45 -13.46 -44.74
C ASN A 257 -8.28 -14.26 -43.69
N SER A 258 -8.13 -13.94 -42.39
CA SER A 258 -9.25 -13.91 -41.43
C SER A 258 -8.85 -13.20 -40.13
N GLY A 259 -9.67 -12.23 -39.74
CA GLY A 259 -9.37 -11.21 -38.73
C GLY A 259 -9.26 -11.68 -37.28
N ALA A 260 -8.29 -11.10 -36.59
CA ALA A 260 -8.39 -10.65 -35.20
C ALA A 260 -7.62 -9.32 -35.15
N GLY A 261 -8.34 -8.23 -35.38
CA GLY A 261 -7.77 -6.90 -35.58
C GLY A 261 -7.14 -6.34 -34.31
N ASP A 262 -5.82 -6.16 -34.35
CA ASP A 262 -5.11 -5.20 -33.51
C ASP A 262 -4.97 -3.89 -34.30
N PRO A 263 -5.88 -2.93 -34.13
CA PRO A 263 -5.86 -1.68 -34.89
C PRO A 263 -4.63 -0.81 -34.56
N VAL A 264 -3.91 -1.10 -33.48
CA VAL A 264 -2.70 -0.35 -33.11
C VAL A 264 -1.48 -0.95 -33.80
N GLY A 265 -1.39 -2.29 -33.90
CA GLY A 265 -0.36 -2.98 -34.68
C GLY A 265 -0.37 -2.57 -36.16
N ASP A 266 -1.56 -2.48 -36.76
CA ASP A 266 -1.72 -2.11 -38.17
C ASP A 266 -1.24 -0.69 -38.51
N ILE A 267 -1.18 0.22 -37.53
CA ILE A 267 -0.72 1.61 -37.74
C ILE A 267 0.80 1.70 -37.64
N ILE A 268 1.42 0.90 -36.76
CA ILE A 268 2.86 0.93 -36.52
C ILE A 268 3.63 0.26 -37.67
N ASP A 269 3.08 -0.79 -38.26
CA ASP A 269 3.70 -1.53 -39.36
C ASP A 269 3.65 -0.79 -40.72
N ASN A 270 2.93 0.33 -40.80
CA ASN A 270 2.76 1.13 -42.03
C ASN A 270 3.65 2.38 -42.12
N TYR A 271 4.61 2.56 -41.21
CA TYR A 271 5.59 3.68 -41.24
C TYR A 271 7.03 3.24 -41.53
#